data_AF-A0A2A9KD04-F1
#
_entry.id   AF-A0A2A9KD04-F1
#
_cell.length_a   1.000
_cell.length_b   1.000
_cell.length_c   1.000
_cell.angle_alpha   90.00
_cell.angle_beta   90.00
_cell.angle_gamma   90.00
#
_symmetry.space_group_name_H-M   'P 1'
#
loop_
_entity.id
_entity.type
_entity.pdbx_description
1 polymer ?
#
loop_
_entity_poly.entity_id
_entity_poly.type
_entity_poly.pdbx_seq_one_letter_code
_entity_poly.pdbx_strand_id
1 'polypeptide(L)'
;MTLSSYNHLLGTTGHPGFIGLPLLLALTIAEWGVYLVPTSLLALWISGGRETRITSLKAVVTMAAAVLASKAVALLWAATQPAVEDGGYTYQPQGEHYLSPSVTIAIILATGLTLWTARAIKIKWVGVLLVMLSLAVSWAKVFLGMHYPLDIFGAGLVSLAMMLAMNSKYGKMVSDGAVRFINSRLQNLALLSELSHFFSAPATLHKPGHRHGQQRVTLLSCLQHSPRGLSYYAKQIKLSARTLLHYRQTRRWLAYWNASPMHASLAQATPRLLQKIYRPYQSLRLRSEERMDLLVSHYNFIFRQDLAALVLQAAKSPLLLGSFSGKSGAVYEIRLSAIATLDREGELALDLCCDQKRLFSVAFTFHGNELRPAIGIGCLQGPRGCDAQERVRHATRDMFGMRPKGLMVRLVREIGRAYGCQQLILVGNQNRVMFHQVRTGQVFADYDDFWQEIGAVRRADGEYQLCCDDIPLPNLQEIPSHKRSEARKRIDLTERAVQAALGGFSGKFERV
;
A
#
# COMPACT_ATOMS: atom_id res chain seq x y z
N MET A 1 16.81 19.47 -18.75
CA MET A 1 17.37 20.83 -18.78
C MET A 1 16.22 21.81 -18.68
N THR A 2 16.33 22.79 -17.79
CA THR A 2 15.26 23.74 -17.45
C THR A 2 15.29 24.96 -18.37
N LEU A 3 14.15 25.68 -18.48
CA LEU A 3 13.95 26.93 -19.23
C LEU A 3 15.08 27.97 -19.04
N SER A 4 15.79 27.91 -17.90
CA SER A 4 16.92 28.77 -17.56
C SER A 4 18.12 28.67 -18.51
N SER A 5 18.34 27.52 -19.18
CA SER A 5 19.46 27.38 -20.12
C SER A 5 19.22 28.08 -21.46
N TYR A 6 17.95 28.32 -21.84
CA TYR A 6 17.62 29.02 -23.09
C TYR A 6 17.83 30.54 -23.00
N ASN A 7 17.70 31.13 -21.81
CA ASN A 7 17.94 32.56 -21.62
C ASN A 7 19.38 32.98 -21.93
N HIS A 8 20.34 32.06 -21.84
CA HIS A 8 21.75 32.36 -22.11
C HIS A 8 22.10 32.39 -23.61
N LEU A 9 21.33 31.68 -24.45
CA LEU A 9 21.42 31.73 -25.92
C LEU A 9 20.70 32.95 -26.52
N LEU A 10 19.73 33.51 -25.79
CA LEU A 10 18.98 34.72 -26.17
C LEU A 10 19.72 36.03 -25.81
N GLY A 11 20.88 35.95 -25.15
CA GLY A 11 21.59 37.11 -24.59
C GLY A 11 22.59 37.81 -25.52
N THR A 12 22.86 37.28 -26.72
CA THR A 12 23.83 37.88 -27.63
C THR A 12 23.16 38.33 -28.93
N THR A 13 23.18 39.65 -29.15
CA THR A 13 22.78 40.44 -30.33
C THR A 13 21.31 40.84 -30.45
N GLY A 14 21.01 42.05 -29.97
CA GLY A 14 20.16 43.04 -30.67
C GLY A 14 18.64 42.99 -30.46
N HIS A 15 18.13 44.01 -29.76
CA HIS A 15 16.72 44.45 -29.61
C HIS A 15 15.73 43.56 -28.82
N PRO A 16 15.03 44.12 -27.78
CA PRO A 16 13.94 43.45 -27.10
C PRO A 16 12.65 43.63 -27.93
N GLY A 17 12.35 42.69 -28.81
CA GLY A 17 11.13 42.78 -29.61
C GLY A 17 10.89 41.54 -30.44
N PHE A 18 9.87 40.77 -30.06
CA PHE A 18 9.36 39.57 -30.73
C PHE A 18 10.33 38.37 -30.80
N ILE A 19 10.13 37.41 -29.88
CA ILE A 19 10.49 36.02 -30.15
C ILE A 19 9.72 35.62 -31.42
N GLY A 20 10.42 35.43 -32.53
CA GLY A 20 9.76 35.07 -33.80
C GLY A 20 8.92 33.80 -33.63
N LEU A 21 7.70 33.81 -34.19
CA LEU A 21 6.81 32.64 -34.24
C LEU A 21 7.54 31.33 -34.64
N PRO A 22 8.52 31.33 -35.58
CA PRO A 22 9.29 30.13 -35.91
C PRO A 22 10.13 29.57 -34.76
N LEU A 23 10.68 30.42 -33.87
CA LEU A 23 11.51 30.00 -32.75
C LEU A 23 10.66 29.37 -31.63
N LEU A 24 9.50 29.97 -31.32
CA LEU A 24 8.53 29.38 -30.38
C LEU A 24 8.00 28.04 -30.89
N LEU A 25 7.73 27.95 -32.19
CA LEU A 25 7.28 26.71 -32.83
C LEU A 25 8.36 25.63 -32.78
N ALA A 26 9.62 25.97 -33.07
CA ALA A 26 10.75 25.04 -32.91
C ALA A 26 10.92 24.57 -31.45
N LEU A 27 10.86 25.48 -30.48
CA LEU A 27 10.99 25.16 -29.05
C LEU A 27 9.89 24.20 -28.58
N THR A 28 8.63 24.51 -28.93
CA THR A 28 7.47 23.69 -28.56
C THR A 28 7.56 22.29 -29.16
N ILE A 29 7.93 22.17 -30.45
CA ILE A 29 8.12 20.88 -31.10
C ILE A 29 9.26 20.09 -30.45
N ALA A 30 10.40 20.73 -30.18
CA ALA A 30 11.58 20.06 -29.63
C ALA A 30 11.39 19.53 -28.20
N GLU A 31 10.66 20.25 -27.34
CA GLU A 31 10.42 19.86 -25.96
C GLU A 31 9.21 18.94 -25.79
N TRP A 32 8.09 19.27 -26.46
CA TRP A 32 6.82 18.59 -26.20
C TRP A 32 6.53 17.43 -27.15
N GLY A 33 7.19 17.36 -28.31
CA GLY A 33 6.94 16.33 -29.32
C GLY A 33 7.09 14.91 -28.80
N VAL A 34 8.01 14.66 -27.87
CA VAL A 34 8.23 13.30 -27.32
C VAL A 34 7.04 12.76 -26.53
N TYR A 35 6.22 13.62 -25.93
CA TYR A 35 5.05 13.20 -25.13
C TYR A 35 3.90 12.67 -26.00
N LEU A 36 3.95 12.88 -27.31
CA LEU A 36 2.98 12.28 -28.25
C LEU A 36 3.16 10.76 -28.39
N VAL A 37 4.34 10.22 -28.04
CA VAL A 37 4.62 8.77 -28.07
C VAL A 37 3.85 8.01 -26.99
N PRO A 38 3.97 8.31 -25.68
CA PRO A 38 3.22 7.60 -24.66
C PRO A 38 1.70 7.82 -24.78
N THR A 39 1.26 9.00 -25.21
CA THR A 39 -0.18 9.29 -25.39
C THR A 39 -0.77 8.50 -26.57
N SER A 40 -0.08 8.40 -27.70
CA SER A 40 -0.52 7.59 -28.84
C SER A 40 -0.53 6.09 -28.51
N LEU A 41 0.48 5.57 -27.80
CA LEU A 41 0.52 4.18 -27.37
C LEU A 41 -0.61 3.85 -26.38
N LEU A 42 -0.92 4.77 -25.44
CA LEU A 42 -2.03 4.63 -24.51
C LEU A 42 -3.38 4.69 -25.23
N ALA A 43 -3.55 5.61 -26.18
CA ALA A 43 -4.76 5.70 -26.99
C ALA A 43 -5.00 4.44 -27.82
N LEU A 44 -3.95 3.89 -28.46
CA LEU A 44 -4.00 2.61 -29.19
C LEU A 44 -4.27 1.43 -28.25
N TRP A 45 -3.79 1.48 -27.01
CA TRP A 45 -4.03 0.45 -26.02
C TRP A 45 -5.49 0.40 -25.55
N ILE A 46 -6.09 1.57 -25.31
CA ILE A 46 -7.48 1.71 -24.83
C ILE A 46 -8.48 1.42 -25.96
N SER A 47 -8.26 1.99 -27.14
CA SER A 47 -9.16 1.85 -28.29
C SER A 47 -8.99 0.54 -29.07
N GLY A 48 -7.88 -0.17 -28.86
CA GLY A 48 -7.47 -1.32 -29.66
C GLY A 48 -7.89 -2.68 -29.11
N GLY A 49 -8.16 -3.59 -30.04
CA GLY A 49 -8.32 -5.03 -29.78
C GLY A 49 -7.01 -5.76 -29.49
N ARG A 50 -7.05 -7.09 -29.44
CA ARG A 50 -5.89 -7.93 -29.05
C ARG A 50 -4.67 -7.73 -29.96
N GLU A 51 -4.88 -7.64 -31.26
CA GLU A 51 -3.81 -7.45 -32.25
C GLU A 51 -3.15 -6.06 -32.11
N THR A 52 -3.96 -5.04 -31.85
CA THR A 52 -3.52 -3.66 -31.62
C THR A 52 -2.64 -3.57 -30.38
N ARG A 53 -3.06 -4.20 -29.28
CA ARG A 53 -2.33 -4.26 -28.01
C ARG A 53 -0.98 -4.99 -28.15
N ILE A 54 -0.95 -6.11 -28.87
CA ILE A 54 0.29 -6.85 -29.16
C ILE A 54 1.26 -5.96 -29.95
N THR A 55 0.75 -5.24 -30.95
CA THR A 55 1.56 -4.34 -31.78
C THR A 55 2.09 -3.15 -30.97
N SER A 56 1.28 -2.55 -30.08
CA SER A 56 1.73 -1.50 -29.17
C SER A 56 2.80 -1.98 -28.19
N LEU A 57 2.68 -3.20 -27.65
CA LEU A 57 3.72 -3.78 -26.80
C LEU A 57 5.02 -4.03 -27.57
N LYS A 58 4.93 -4.50 -28.81
CA LYS A 58 6.09 -4.65 -29.68
C LYS A 58 6.78 -3.30 -29.90
N ALA A 59 6.01 -2.25 -30.17
CA ALA A 59 6.54 -0.88 -30.28
C ALA A 59 7.24 -0.41 -28.99
N VAL A 60 6.69 -0.69 -27.80
CA VAL A 60 7.33 -0.38 -26.52
C VAL A 60 8.67 -1.12 -26.36
N VAL A 61 8.72 -2.41 -26.70
CA VAL A 61 9.96 -3.21 -26.62
C VAL A 61 11.01 -2.69 -27.61
N THR A 62 10.63 -2.39 -28.86
CA THR A 62 11.56 -1.81 -29.85
C THR A 62 12.06 -0.44 -29.40
N MET A 63 11.18 0.41 -28.86
CA MET A 63 11.53 1.72 -28.31
C MET A 63 12.56 1.59 -27.17
N ALA A 64 12.34 0.68 -26.23
CA ALA A 64 13.28 0.43 -25.14
C ALA A 64 14.64 -0.06 -25.65
N ALA A 65 14.66 -0.97 -26.63
CA ALA A 65 15.88 -1.43 -27.26
C ALA A 65 16.64 -0.29 -27.97
N ALA A 66 15.93 0.58 -28.69
CA ALA A 66 16.51 1.75 -29.34
C ALA A 66 17.14 2.73 -28.33
N VAL A 67 16.48 3.00 -27.22
CA VAL A 67 17.04 3.85 -26.14
C VAL A 67 18.31 3.25 -25.55
N LEU A 68 18.32 1.95 -25.26
CA LEU A 68 19.49 1.25 -24.74
C LEU A 68 20.65 1.27 -25.74
N ALA A 69 20.38 1.03 -27.01
CA ALA A 69 21.38 1.09 -28.08
C ALA A 69 21.95 2.51 -28.24
N SER A 70 21.11 3.55 -28.25
CA SER A 70 21.57 4.95 -28.32
C SER A 70 22.48 5.31 -27.14
N LYS A 71 22.16 4.85 -25.92
CA LYS A 71 23.03 5.06 -24.75
C LYS A 71 24.32 4.25 -24.83
N ALA A 72 24.26 3.00 -25.30
CA ALA A 72 25.44 2.15 -25.45
C ALA A 72 26.43 2.73 -26.46
N VAL A 73 25.95 3.25 -27.60
CA VAL A 73 26.80 3.93 -28.59
C VAL A 73 27.52 5.13 -27.98
N ALA A 74 26.81 5.96 -27.22
CA ALA A 74 27.42 7.10 -26.54
C ALA A 74 28.48 6.68 -25.50
N LEU A 75 28.22 5.62 -24.73
CA LEU A 75 29.16 5.10 -23.74
C LEU A 75 30.39 4.44 -24.37
N LEU A 76 30.20 3.68 -25.46
CA LEU A 76 31.30 3.04 -26.18
C LEU A 76 32.20 4.09 -26.84
N TRP A 77 31.62 5.13 -27.44
CA TRP A 77 32.38 6.23 -28.01
C TRP A 77 33.19 6.99 -26.95
N ALA A 78 32.60 7.23 -25.77
CA ALA A 78 33.31 7.83 -24.65
C ALA A 78 34.46 6.94 -24.14
N ALA A 79 34.27 5.62 -24.12
CA ALA A 79 35.28 4.66 -23.67
C ALA A 79 36.45 4.47 -24.67
N THR A 80 36.24 4.78 -25.96
CA THR A 80 37.31 4.73 -26.98
C THR A 80 38.25 5.93 -26.95
N GLN A 81 37.99 6.93 -26.09
CA GLN A 81 38.85 8.10 -26.00
C GLN A 81 40.00 7.86 -25.02
N PRO A 82 41.23 8.24 -25.39
CA PRO A 82 42.36 8.13 -24.50
C PRO A 82 42.13 8.98 -23.25
N ALA A 83 42.41 8.42 -22.07
CA ALA A 83 42.40 9.17 -20.83
C ALA A 83 43.47 10.26 -20.92
N VAL A 84 43.07 11.53 -20.80
CA VAL A 84 44.02 12.64 -20.71
C VAL A 84 44.71 12.51 -19.35
N GLU A 85 45.98 12.11 -19.34
CA GLU A 85 46.82 12.17 -18.13
C GLU A 85 47.04 13.64 -17.75
N ASP A 86 46.84 13.96 -16.47
CA ASP A 86 47.02 15.28 -15.88
C ASP A 86 48.50 15.72 -15.95
N GLY A 87 48.91 16.27 -17.09
CA GLY A 87 50.18 16.95 -17.30
C GLY A 87 49.92 18.35 -17.85
N GLY A 88 50.45 19.37 -17.19
CA GLY A 88 50.06 20.78 -17.34
C GLY A 88 50.01 21.31 -18.78
N TYR A 89 49.09 22.27 -18.98
CA TYR A 89 48.73 22.96 -20.23
C TYR A 89 47.77 22.19 -21.15
N THR A 90 46.56 21.90 -20.66
CA THR A 90 45.44 21.48 -21.52
C THR A 90 44.97 22.63 -22.41
N TYR A 91 45.49 22.68 -23.63
CA TYR A 91 44.73 23.21 -24.76
C TYR A 91 43.55 22.24 -24.98
N GLN A 92 42.37 22.53 -24.41
CA GLN A 92 41.15 21.83 -24.81
C GLN A 92 40.86 22.25 -26.26
N PRO A 93 40.90 21.35 -27.26
CA PRO A 93 40.39 21.70 -28.57
C PRO A 93 38.89 21.96 -28.42
N GLN A 94 38.50 23.23 -28.46
CA GLN A 94 37.12 23.62 -28.71
C GLN A 94 36.72 23.11 -30.10
N GLY A 95 36.19 21.88 -30.20
CA GLY A 95 35.69 21.42 -31.50
C GLY A 95 35.45 19.93 -31.73
N GLU A 96 35.89 19.01 -30.86
CA GLU A 96 35.60 17.59 -31.10
C GLU A 96 34.18 17.22 -30.66
N HIS A 97 33.25 17.32 -31.60
CA HIS A 97 31.87 16.90 -31.39
C HIS A 97 31.79 15.36 -31.29
N TYR A 98 31.39 14.86 -30.11
CA TYR A 98 31.20 13.44 -29.85
C TYR A 98 29.85 12.94 -30.36
N LEU A 99 29.84 11.82 -31.10
CA LEU A 99 28.61 11.20 -31.58
C LEU A 99 27.76 10.72 -30.40
N SER A 100 26.66 11.44 -30.12
CA SER A 100 25.73 11.12 -29.03
C SER A 100 24.31 11.00 -29.60
N PRO A 101 23.90 9.79 -30.01
CA PRO A 101 22.61 9.60 -30.65
C PRO A 101 21.46 10.14 -29.79
N SER A 102 20.66 11.03 -30.37
CA SER A 102 19.57 11.67 -29.65
C SER A 102 18.52 10.65 -29.18
N VAL A 103 18.43 10.47 -27.86
CA VAL A 103 17.44 9.57 -27.22
C VAL A 103 16.00 9.95 -27.58
N THR A 104 15.70 11.24 -27.71
CA THR A 104 14.36 11.72 -28.08
C THR A 104 13.97 11.26 -29.48
N ILE A 105 14.88 11.37 -30.45
CA ILE A 105 14.66 10.91 -31.83
C ILE A 105 14.52 9.39 -31.84
N ALA A 106 15.37 8.69 -31.09
CA ALA A 106 15.28 7.23 -30.97
C ALA A 106 13.92 6.75 -30.44
N ILE A 107 13.36 7.44 -29.44
CA ILE A 107 12.04 7.13 -28.88
C ILE A 107 10.93 7.30 -29.93
N ILE A 108 10.88 8.45 -30.60
CA ILE A 108 9.81 8.79 -31.54
C ILE A 108 9.91 7.92 -32.80
N LEU A 109 11.11 7.82 -33.38
CA LEU A 109 11.32 7.14 -34.66
C LEU A 109 11.22 5.63 -34.54
N ALA A 110 11.80 4.99 -33.52
CA ALA A 110 11.69 3.54 -33.34
C ALA A 110 10.23 3.11 -33.10
N THR A 111 9.47 3.92 -32.35
CA THR A 111 8.03 3.69 -32.16
C THR A 111 7.27 3.86 -33.47
N GLY A 112 7.49 4.97 -34.18
CA GLY A 112 6.84 5.28 -35.46
C GLY A 112 7.07 4.22 -36.52
N LEU A 113 8.34 3.83 -36.74
CA LEU A 113 8.71 2.78 -37.69
C LEU A 113 8.07 1.43 -37.33
N THR A 114 8.06 1.06 -36.04
CA THR A 114 7.45 -0.20 -35.61
C THR A 114 5.94 -0.21 -35.88
N LEU A 115 5.24 0.89 -35.59
CA LEU A 115 3.79 1.01 -35.85
C LEU A 115 3.48 1.09 -37.35
N TRP A 116 4.36 1.67 -38.15
CA TRP A 116 4.20 1.73 -39.61
C TRP A 116 4.22 0.32 -40.25
N THR A 117 4.97 -0.62 -39.67
CA THR A 117 4.97 -2.03 -40.12
C THR A 117 3.72 -2.83 -39.70
N ALA A 118 2.81 -2.25 -38.92
CA ALA A 118 1.59 -2.93 -38.46
C ALA A 118 0.68 -3.31 -39.63
N ARG A 119 -0.09 -4.41 -39.52
CA ARG A 119 -1.03 -4.81 -40.59
C ARG A 119 -2.25 -3.89 -40.67
N ALA A 120 -2.76 -3.43 -39.53
CA ALA A 120 -3.96 -2.61 -39.45
C ALA A 120 -3.73 -1.17 -39.93
N ILE A 121 -4.54 -0.72 -40.89
CA ILE A 121 -4.45 0.61 -41.54
C ILE A 121 -4.46 1.75 -40.52
N LYS A 122 -5.32 1.69 -39.50
CA LYS A 122 -5.41 2.72 -38.44
C LYS A 122 -4.09 2.89 -37.67
N ILE A 123 -3.39 1.79 -37.38
CA ILE A 123 -2.12 1.81 -36.63
C ILE A 123 -1.00 2.34 -37.53
N LYS A 124 -1.00 1.97 -38.82
CA LYS A 124 -0.01 2.46 -39.80
C LYS A 124 -0.01 3.98 -39.87
N TRP A 125 -1.18 4.61 -39.92
CA TRP A 125 -1.29 6.07 -39.96
C TRP A 125 -0.72 6.75 -38.71
N VAL A 126 -0.92 6.16 -37.52
CA VAL A 126 -0.28 6.64 -36.29
C VAL A 126 1.25 6.52 -36.39
N GLY A 127 1.76 5.42 -36.94
CA GLY A 127 3.18 5.24 -37.22
C GLY A 127 3.75 6.31 -38.16
N VAL A 128 3.07 6.56 -39.28
CA VAL A 128 3.45 7.61 -40.25
C VAL A 128 3.47 8.98 -39.60
N LEU A 129 2.46 9.32 -38.80
CA LEU A 129 2.40 10.60 -38.08
C LEU A 129 3.57 10.75 -37.11
N LEU A 130 3.95 9.69 -36.40
CA LEU A 130 5.12 9.70 -35.51
C LEU A 130 6.45 9.82 -36.27
N VAL A 131 6.57 9.22 -37.46
CA VAL A 131 7.76 9.40 -38.31
C VAL A 131 7.87 10.85 -38.79
N MET A 132 6.76 11.45 -39.23
CA MET A 132 6.72 12.87 -39.61
C MET A 132 7.04 13.78 -38.43
N LEU A 133 6.51 13.47 -37.24
CA LEU A 133 6.84 14.15 -36.01
C LEU A 133 8.34 14.03 -35.68
N SER A 134 8.95 12.86 -35.89
CA SER A 134 10.38 12.67 -35.69
C SER A 134 11.20 13.58 -36.60
N LEU A 135 10.80 13.76 -37.86
CA LEU A 135 11.48 14.67 -38.79
C LEU A 135 11.34 16.13 -38.34
N ALA A 136 10.15 16.53 -37.88
CA ALA A 136 9.91 17.87 -37.34
C ALA A 136 10.74 18.14 -36.07
N VAL A 137 10.81 17.18 -35.14
CA VAL A 137 11.63 17.27 -33.92
C VAL A 137 13.13 17.29 -34.26
N SER A 138 13.56 16.50 -35.24
CA SER A 138 14.93 16.52 -35.75
C SER A 138 15.31 17.90 -36.28
N TRP A 139 14.49 18.46 -37.18
CA TRP A 139 14.70 19.80 -37.72
C TRP A 139 14.75 20.86 -36.60
N ALA A 140 13.79 20.82 -35.68
CA ALA A 140 13.73 21.77 -34.57
C ALA A 140 14.96 21.70 -33.66
N LYS A 141 15.48 20.49 -33.38
CA LYS A 141 16.69 20.32 -32.55
C LYS A 141 17.97 20.79 -33.23
N VAL A 142 18.10 20.64 -34.56
CA VAL A 142 19.22 21.23 -35.32
C VAL A 142 19.09 22.75 -35.36
N PHE A 143 17.89 23.26 -35.65
CA PHE A 143 17.61 24.69 -35.76
C PHE A 143 17.90 25.44 -34.46
N LEU A 144 17.58 24.84 -33.30
CA LEU A 144 17.86 25.38 -31.98
C LEU A 144 19.33 25.18 -31.53
N GLY A 145 20.18 24.54 -32.34
CA GLY A 145 21.57 24.24 -32.00
C GLY A 145 21.72 23.22 -30.86
N MET A 146 20.67 22.46 -30.54
CA MET A 146 20.66 21.56 -29.39
C MET A 146 21.36 20.22 -29.65
N HIS A 147 21.43 19.78 -30.91
CA HIS A 147 22.10 18.56 -31.35
C HIS A 147 22.70 18.80 -32.74
N TYR A 148 23.81 18.14 -33.06
CA TYR A 148 24.37 18.23 -34.40
C TYR A 148 23.60 17.31 -35.36
N PRO A 149 23.62 17.60 -36.68
CA PRO A 149 22.98 16.74 -37.68
C PRO A 149 23.43 15.27 -37.61
N LEU A 150 24.70 15.04 -37.26
CA LEU A 150 25.27 13.70 -37.16
C LEU A 150 24.67 12.88 -36.00
N ASP A 151 24.37 13.50 -34.85
CA ASP A 151 23.70 12.85 -33.70
C ASP A 151 22.30 12.35 -34.06
N ILE A 152 21.58 13.14 -34.86
CA ILE A 152 20.24 12.83 -35.32
C ILE A 152 20.28 11.71 -36.36
N PHE A 153 21.25 11.76 -37.27
CA PHE A 153 21.46 10.69 -38.24
C PHE A 153 21.83 9.37 -37.55
N GLY A 154 22.72 9.43 -36.55
CA GLY A 154 23.06 8.28 -35.71
C GLY A 154 21.85 7.71 -34.97
N ALA A 155 20.99 8.55 -34.39
CA ALA A 155 19.74 8.11 -33.79
C ALA A 155 18.77 7.48 -34.80
N GLY A 156 18.75 8.00 -36.03
CA GLY A 156 18.01 7.46 -37.17
C GLY A 156 18.44 6.04 -37.52
N LEU A 157 19.74 5.83 -37.71
CA LEU A 157 20.33 4.53 -38.02
C LEU A 157 20.09 3.52 -36.89
N VAL A 158 20.29 3.91 -35.63
CA VAL A 158 20.03 3.05 -34.47
C VAL A 158 18.55 2.63 -34.43
N SER A 159 17.63 3.56 -34.66
CA SER A 159 16.19 3.28 -34.65
C SER A 159 15.78 2.31 -35.76
N LEU A 160 16.31 2.51 -36.97
CA LEU A 160 16.07 1.66 -38.12
C LEU A 160 16.66 0.26 -37.90
N ALA A 161 17.92 0.18 -37.43
CA ALA A 161 18.60 -1.08 -37.14
C ALA A 161 17.86 -1.88 -36.05
N MET A 162 17.44 -1.22 -34.96
CA MET A 162 16.67 -1.89 -33.89
C MET A 162 15.30 -2.33 -34.36
N MET A 163 14.60 -1.54 -35.19
CA MET A 163 13.32 -1.95 -35.78
C MET A 163 13.48 -3.18 -36.69
N LEU A 164 14.48 -3.17 -37.58
CA LEU A 164 14.76 -4.30 -38.46
C LEU A 164 15.18 -5.55 -37.67
N ALA A 165 16.06 -5.38 -36.67
CA ALA A 165 16.47 -6.45 -35.77
C ALA A 165 15.25 -7.06 -35.06
N MET A 166 14.34 -6.23 -34.54
CA MET A 166 13.10 -6.68 -33.89
C MET A 166 12.07 -7.29 -34.85
N ASN A 167 12.24 -7.10 -36.17
CA ASN A 167 11.42 -7.73 -37.20
C ASN A 167 12.06 -9.00 -37.83
N SER A 168 13.32 -9.28 -37.51
CA SER A 168 14.02 -10.52 -37.89
C SER A 168 13.43 -11.76 -37.21
N LYS A 169 13.83 -12.97 -37.64
CA LYS A 169 13.38 -14.24 -37.03
C LYS A 169 13.68 -14.31 -35.52
N TYR A 170 14.88 -13.88 -35.13
CA TYR A 170 15.31 -13.83 -33.73
C TYR A 170 14.63 -12.69 -32.97
N GLY A 171 14.50 -11.52 -33.58
CA GLY A 171 13.79 -10.38 -33.01
C GLY A 171 12.32 -10.68 -32.73
N LYS A 172 11.64 -11.40 -33.64
CA LYS A 172 10.27 -11.89 -33.42
C LYS A 172 10.20 -12.84 -32.24
N MET A 173 11.16 -13.75 -32.07
CA MET A 173 11.19 -14.64 -30.90
C MET A 173 11.35 -13.87 -29.58
N VAL A 174 12.24 -12.88 -29.55
CA VAL A 174 12.47 -12.00 -28.39
C VAL A 174 11.26 -11.11 -28.12
N SER A 175 10.71 -10.46 -29.15
CA SER A 175 9.53 -9.60 -29.03
C SER A 175 8.33 -10.41 -28.62
N ASP A 176 8.10 -11.58 -29.20
CA ASP A 176 6.96 -12.43 -28.87
C ASP A 176 7.15 -13.09 -27.50
N GLY A 177 8.38 -13.35 -27.06
CA GLY A 177 8.70 -13.78 -25.70
C GLY A 177 8.40 -12.68 -24.67
N ALA A 178 8.89 -11.46 -24.91
CA ALA A 178 8.64 -10.30 -24.06
C ALA A 178 7.16 -9.90 -24.06
N VAL A 179 6.53 -9.87 -25.23
CA VAL A 179 5.10 -9.62 -25.38
C VAL A 179 4.31 -10.73 -24.71
N ARG A 180 4.66 -12.03 -24.84
CA ARG A 180 3.98 -13.10 -24.09
C ARG A 180 4.23 -13.01 -22.59
N PHE A 181 5.40 -12.58 -22.13
CA PHE A 181 5.67 -12.38 -20.71
C PHE A 181 4.82 -11.23 -20.15
N ILE A 182 4.85 -10.07 -20.81
CA ILE A 182 4.05 -8.90 -20.43
C ILE A 182 2.55 -9.21 -20.59
N ASN A 183 2.15 -9.81 -21.71
CA ASN A 183 0.78 -10.20 -21.98
C ASN A 183 0.30 -11.35 -21.09
N SER A 184 1.14 -12.30 -20.65
CA SER A 184 0.74 -13.32 -19.68
C SER A 184 0.63 -12.76 -18.27
N ARG A 185 1.44 -11.75 -17.90
CA ARG A 185 1.19 -10.94 -16.71
C ARG A 185 -0.12 -10.15 -16.84
N LEU A 186 -0.41 -9.62 -18.04
CA LEU A 186 -1.65 -8.92 -18.36
C LEU A 186 -2.85 -9.84 -18.67
N GLN A 187 -2.67 -11.13 -18.91
CA GLN A 187 -3.74 -12.13 -19.13
C GLN A 187 -3.95 -12.98 -17.88
N ASN A 188 -2.98 -13.06 -16.97
CA ASN A 188 -3.26 -13.37 -15.57
C ASN A 188 -4.06 -12.25 -14.90
N LEU A 189 -4.07 -11.05 -15.50
CA LEU A 189 -5.14 -10.08 -15.32
C LEU A 189 -6.36 -10.38 -16.20
N ALA A 190 -6.74 -11.61 -16.55
CA ALA A 190 -8.07 -11.94 -17.11
C ALA A 190 -9.22 -11.73 -16.08
N LEU A 191 -8.94 -10.97 -15.02
CA LEU A 191 -9.87 -10.05 -14.34
C LEU A 191 -9.97 -8.69 -15.06
N LEU A 192 -9.49 -8.56 -16.30
CA LEU A 192 -9.60 -7.37 -17.15
C LEU A 192 -10.90 -7.37 -17.96
N SER A 193 -11.67 -8.46 -17.99
CA SER A 193 -13.09 -8.36 -18.34
C SER A 193 -13.82 -7.48 -17.32
N GLU A 194 -13.38 -7.48 -16.05
CA GLU A 194 -13.85 -6.49 -15.09
C GLU A 194 -13.20 -5.11 -15.32
N LEU A 195 -11.92 -5.01 -15.71
CA LEU A 195 -11.30 -3.71 -16.06
C LEU A 195 -11.72 -3.10 -17.43
N SER A 196 -12.34 -3.85 -18.35
CA SER A 196 -13.03 -3.23 -19.50
C SER A 196 -14.30 -2.48 -19.09
N HIS A 197 -14.88 -2.83 -17.93
CA HIS A 197 -15.88 -2.01 -17.25
C HIS A 197 -15.28 -0.84 -16.45
N PHE A 198 -13.96 -0.75 -16.29
CA PHE A 198 -13.31 0.38 -15.60
C PHE A 198 -13.10 1.62 -16.49
N PHE A 199 -13.11 1.47 -17.82
CA PHE A 199 -12.89 2.56 -18.78
C PHE A 199 -14.03 2.75 -19.78
N SER A 200 -15.00 1.84 -19.83
CA SER A 200 -16.31 2.12 -20.42
C SER A 200 -17.07 3.02 -19.46
N ALA A 201 -17.62 4.15 -19.92
CA ALA A 201 -18.62 4.88 -19.14
C ALA A 201 -19.65 3.87 -18.61
N PRO A 202 -20.05 3.92 -17.33
CA PRO A 202 -21.03 2.97 -16.83
C PRO A 202 -22.32 3.23 -17.60
N ALA A 203 -22.69 2.31 -18.50
CA ALA A 203 -24.06 2.21 -18.95
C ALA A 203 -24.89 2.02 -17.68
N THR A 204 -25.60 3.10 -17.31
CA THR A 204 -26.75 3.14 -16.41
C THR A 204 -26.90 1.90 -15.52
N LEU A 205 -26.17 1.86 -14.40
CA LEU A 205 -26.53 0.95 -13.33
C LEU A 205 -27.95 1.33 -12.89
N HIS A 206 -28.88 0.45 -13.22
CA HIS A 206 -30.28 0.50 -12.81
C HIS A 206 -30.39 0.85 -11.32
N LYS A 207 -31.41 1.65 -10.99
CA LYS A 207 -31.87 1.93 -9.61
C LYS A 207 -31.87 0.62 -8.78
N PRO A 208 -31.65 0.70 -7.45
CA PRO A 208 -31.55 -0.48 -6.60
C PRO A 208 -32.93 -1.14 -6.51
N GLY A 209 -33.17 -2.12 -7.36
CA GLY A 209 -34.18 -3.15 -7.15
C GLY A 209 -33.62 -4.15 -6.16
N HIS A 210 -34.31 -4.36 -5.05
CA HIS A 210 -34.04 -5.40 -4.07
C HIS A 210 -33.96 -6.78 -4.76
N ARG A 211 -32.75 -7.26 -5.02
CA ARG A 211 -32.46 -8.69 -5.23
C ARG A 211 -31.36 -9.07 -4.26
N HIS A 212 -31.69 -9.90 -3.26
CA HIS A 212 -30.73 -10.57 -2.37
C HIS A 212 -29.90 -11.60 -3.16
N GLY A 213 -29.02 -11.12 -4.03
CA GLY A 213 -27.94 -11.90 -4.64
C GLY A 213 -26.63 -11.58 -3.93
N GLN A 214 -25.92 -12.61 -3.44
CA GLN A 214 -24.63 -12.49 -2.77
C GLN A 214 -23.67 -11.59 -3.56
N GLN A 215 -23.34 -10.43 -2.99
CA GLN A 215 -22.36 -9.52 -3.60
C GLN A 215 -20.96 -10.11 -3.42
N ARG A 216 -20.32 -10.49 -4.53
CA ARG A 216 -18.94 -10.94 -4.57
C ARG A 216 -18.00 -9.82 -4.10
N VAL A 217 -17.09 -10.14 -3.18
CA VAL A 217 -16.08 -9.19 -2.68
C VAL A 217 -14.96 -9.08 -3.69
N THR A 218 -14.72 -7.86 -4.17
CA THR A 218 -13.58 -7.54 -5.03
C THR A 218 -12.64 -6.58 -4.30
N LEU A 219 -11.43 -6.38 -4.82
CA LEU A 219 -10.54 -5.36 -4.27
C LEU A 219 -11.16 -3.96 -4.28
N LEU A 220 -12.04 -3.65 -5.23
CA LEU A 220 -12.73 -2.37 -5.28
C LEU A 220 -13.85 -2.22 -4.25
N SER A 221 -14.27 -3.30 -3.59
CA SER A 221 -15.22 -3.21 -2.47
C SER A 221 -14.73 -2.23 -1.39
N CYS A 222 -13.40 -2.09 -1.24
CA CYS A 222 -12.80 -1.09 -0.34
C CYS A 222 -12.98 0.37 -0.76
N LEU A 223 -13.28 0.64 -2.04
CA LEU A 223 -13.42 1.97 -2.60
C LEU A 223 -14.88 2.41 -2.75
N GLN A 224 -15.86 1.53 -2.49
CA GLN A 224 -17.30 1.82 -2.61
C GLN A 224 -17.74 3.06 -1.80
N HIS A 225 -17.08 3.33 -0.68
CA HIS A 225 -17.37 4.47 0.20
C HIS A 225 -16.44 5.68 -0.02
N SER A 226 -15.54 5.64 -1.02
CA SER A 226 -14.66 6.77 -1.32
C SER A 226 -15.35 7.78 -2.25
N PRO A 227 -15.25 9.09 -2.00
CA PRO A 227 -15.83 10.11 -2.87
C PRO A 227 -15.20 10.02 -4.27
N ARG A 228 -16.02 10.11 -5.32
CA ARG A 228 -15.57 10.02 -6.71
C ARG A 228 -14.81 11.31 -7.08
N GLY A 229 -13.62 11.17 -7.65
CA GLY A 229 -12.73 12.28 -8.03
C GLY A 229 -11.31 11.81 -8.35
N LEU A 230 -10.37 12.73 -8.60
CA LEU A 230 -8.97 12.39 -8.91
C LEU A 230 -8.31 11.52 -7.82
N SER A 231 -8.66 11.76 -6.56
CA SER A 231 -8.17 10.97 -5.42
C SER A 231 -8.68 9.51 -5.43
N TYR A 232 -9.89 9.27 -5.93
CA TYR A 232 -10.44 7.93 -6.13
C TYR A 232 -9.63 7.18 -7.19
N TYR A 233 -9.38 7.82 -8.34
CA TYR A 233 -8.59 7.21 -9.41
C TYR A 233 -7.14 6.96 -8.97
N ALA A 234 -6.52 7.89 -8.22
CA ALA A 234 -5.19 7.68 -7.66
C ALA A 234 -5.15 6.48 -6.69
N LYS A 235 -6.15 6.33 -5.81
CA LYS A 235 -6.29 5.16 -4.93
C LYS A 235 -6.48 3.87 -5.73
N GLN A 236 -7.29 3.91 -6.78
CA GLN A 236 -7.55 2.79 -7.66
C GLN A 236 -6.29 2.36 -8.41
N ILE A 237 -5.56 3.29 -9.03
CA ILE A 237 -4.27 3.04 -9.70
C ILE A 237 -3.27 2.43 -8.72
N LYS A 238 -3.15 3.02 -7.52
CA LYS A 238 -2.26 2.51 -6.46
C LYS A 238 -2.62 1.10 -6.02
N LEU A 239 -3.92 0.79 -5.89
CA LEU A 239 -4.40 -0.53 -5.52
C LEU A 239 -4.16 -1.55 -6.64
N SER A 240 -4.41 -1.18 -7.90
CA SER A 240 -4.13 -2.00 -9.07
C SER A 240 -2.64 -2.30 -9.20
N ALA A 241 -1.76 -1.30 -9.01
CA ALA A 241 -0.32 -1.50 -9.01
C ALA A 241 0.13 -2.48 -7.92
N ARG A 242 -0.39 -2.36 -6.70
CA ARG A 242 -0.10 -3.30 -5.60
C ARG A 242 -0.60 -4.71 -5.88
N THR A 243 -1.78 -4.82 -6.50
CA THR A 243 -2.36 -6.10 -6.91
C THR A 243 -1.48 -6.81 -7.94
N LEU A 244 -0.92 -6.05 -8.88
CA LEU A 244 0.03 -6.57 -9.87
C LEU A 244 1.31 -7.08 -9.21
N LEU A 245 1.88 -6.30 -8.29
CA LEU A 245 3.11 -6.65 -7.58
C LEU A 245 2.92 -7.87 -6.67
N HIS A 246 1.76 -7.99 -6.01
CA HIS A 246 1.45 -9.05 -5.03
C HIS A 246 0.34 -9.99 -5.51
N TYR A 247 0.34 -10.33 -6.81
CA TYR A 247 -0.78 -11.03 -7.46
C TYR A 247 -1.18 -12.36 -6.77
N ARG A 248 -0.21 -13.24 -6.49
CA ARG A 248 -0.48 -14.55 -5.87
C ARG A 248 -1.14 -14.41 -4.50
N GLN A 249 -0.62 -13.51 -3.66
CA GLN A 249 -1.14 -13.22 -2.32
C GLN A 249 -2.54 -12.62 -2.42
N THR A 250 -2.72 -11.65 -3.32
CA THR A 250 -4.02 -11.02 -3.56
C THR A 250 -5.10 -12.01 -3.99
N ARG A 251 -4.77 -12.93 -4.90
CA ARG A 251 -5.72 -13.95 -5.36
C ARG A 251 -6.12 -14.89 -4.23
N ARG A 252 -5.15 -15.37 -3.43
CA ARG A 252 -5.44 -16.21 -2.25
C ARG A 252 -6.32 -15.44 -1.25
N TRP A 253 -6.06 -14.15 -1.05
CA TRP A 253 -6.78 -13.31 -0.10
C TRP A 253 -8.22 -13.06 -0.53
N LEU A 254 -8.46 -12.74 -1.81
CA LEU A 254 -9.81 -12.61 -2.35
C LEU A 254 -10.56 -13.93 -2.39
N ALA A 255 -9.89 -15.04 -2.68
CA ALA A 255 -10.51 -16.36 -2.62
C ALA A 255 -10.99 -16.68 -1.20
N TYR A 256 -10.19 -16.35 -0.18
CA TYR A 256 -10.57 -16.48 1.23
C TYR A 256 -11.84 -15.69 1.56
N TRP A 257 -11.89 -14.40 1.21
CA TRP A 257 -13.05 -13.54 1.51
C TRP A 257 -14.32 -13.86 0.72
N ASN A 258 -14.20 -14.63 -0.36
CA ASN A 258 -15.33 -15.13 -1.14
C ASN A 258 -15.66 -16.60 -0.86
N ALA A 259 -15.05 -17.22 0.16
CA ALA A 259 -15.24 -18.64 0.46
C ALA A 259 -16.65 -18.96 0.99
N SER A 260 -17.29 -18.02 1.70
CA SER A 260 -18.67 -18.16 2.18
C SER A 260 -19.38 -16.80 2.27
N PRO A 261 -20.73 -16.76 2.30
CA PRO A 261 -21.47 -15.51 2.49
C PRO A 261 -21.06 -14.74 3.76
N MET A 262 -20.76 -15.42 4.87
CA MET A 262 -20.34 -14.74 6.10
C MET A 262 -18.95 -14.10 5.95
N HIS A 263 -18.02 -14.73 5.23
CA HIS A 263 -16.75 -14.09 4.87
C HIS A 263 -17.00 -12.81 4.08
N ALA A 264 -17.86 -12.89 3.05
CA ALA A 264 -18.18 -11.75 2.22
C ALA A 264 -18.80 -10.60 3.03
N SER A 265 -19.73 -10.90 3.94
CA SER A 265 -20.34 -9.92 4.84
C SER A 265 -19.33 -9.23 5.75
N LEU A 266 -18.40 -9.98 6.35
CA LEU A 266 -17.34 -9.41 7.19
C LEU A 266 -16.42 -8.47 6.40
N ALA A 267 -15.99 -8.88 5.20
CA ALA A 267 -15.14 -8.06 4.35
C ALA A 267 -15.84 -6.77 3.86
N GLN A 268 -17.14 -6.84 3.59
CA GLN A 268 -17.94 -5.66 3.22
C GLN A 268 -18.14 -4.71 4.40
N ALA A 269 -18.38 -5.25 5.61
CA ALA A 269 -18.48 -4.44 6.82
C ALA A 269 -17.14 -3.79 7.21
N THR A 270 -16.01 -4.38 6.80
CA THR A 270 -14.67 -3.88 7.10
C THR A 270 -13.80 -3.67 5.86
N PRO A 271 -14.13 -2.71 4.97
CA PRO A 271 -13.50 -2.65 3.65
C PRO A 271 -11.98 -2.40 3.67
N ARG A 272 -11.45 -1.83 4.77
CA ARG A 272 -10.00 -1.62 4.97
C ARG A 272 -9.22 -2.93 5.11
N LEU A 273 -9.88 -4.01 5.50
CA LEU A 273 -9.33 -5.36 5.61
C LEU A 273 -8.67 -5.83 4.32
N LEU A 274 -9.30 -5.55 3.18
CA LEU A 274 -8.84 -5.98 1.86
C LEU A 274 -7.48 -5.38 1.47
N GLN A 275 -7.13 -4.22 2.04
CA GLN A 275 -5.86 -3.55 1.78
C GLN A 275 -4.75 -3.90 2.78
N LYS A 276 -5.06 -4.62 3.88
CA LYS A 276 -4.10 -4.88 4.96
C LYS A 276 -2.88 -5.68 4.50
N ILE A 277 -3.06 -6.59 3.54
CA ILE A 277 -1.96 -7.39 3.01
C ILE A 277 -0.83 -6.54 2.40
N TYR A 278 -1.12 -5.33 1.92
CA TYR A 278 -0.14 -4.46 1.23
C TYR A 278 0.59 -3.46 2.13
N ARG A 279 0.36 -3.47 3.45
CA ARG A 279 0.96 -2.52 4.39
C ARG A 279 1.41 -3.22 5.67
N PRO A 280 2.41 -2.70 6.39
CA PRO A 280 2.79 -3.23 7.69
C PRO A 280 1.58 -3.34 8.64
N TYR A 281 1.52 -4.45 9.38
CA TYR A 281 0.40 -4.82 10.23
C TYR A 281 0.91 -5.63 11.43
N GLN A 282 0.41 -5.32 12.61
CA GLN A 282 0.72 -5.87 13.93
C GLN A 282 2.18 -5.73 14.38
N SER A 283 3.14 -6.23 13.61
CA SER A 283 4.58 -6.12 13.87
C SER A 283 5.35 -5.83 12.58
N LEU A 284 6.36 -4.96 12.66
CA LEU A 284 7.27 -4.64 11.55
C LEU A 284 8.13 -5.83 11.13
N ARG A 285 8.23 -6.87 11.97
CA ARG A 285 8.94 -8.11 11.63
C ARG A 285 8.22 -8.95 10.60
N LEU A 286 6.89 -8.82 10.50
CA LEU A 286 6.09 -9.70 9.66
C LEU A 286 6.30 -9.36 8.18
N ARG A 287 6.82 -10.34 7.45
CA ARG A 287 6.91 -10.32 5.99
C ARG A 287 5.51 -10.41 5.38
N SER A 288 5.41 -10.15 4.08
CA SER A 288 4.13 -10.09 3.36
C SER A 288 3.31 -11.38 3.49
N GLU A 289 3.96 -12.54 3.47
CA GLU A 289 3.30 -13.85 3.60
C GLU A 289 2.87 -14.14 5.04
N GLU A 290 3.78 -13.98 6.00
CA GLU A 290 3.49 -14.15 7.43
C GLU A 290 2.33 -13.25 7.91
N ARG A 291 2.24 -12.04 7.38
CA ARG A 291 1.11 -11.13 7.63
C ARG A 291 -0.21 -11.69 7.13
N MET A 292 -0.22 -12.24 5.92
CA MET A 292 -1.42 -12.84 5.35
C MET A 292 -1.82 -14.09 6.14
N ASP A 293 -0.85 -14.94 6.50
CA ASP A 293 -1.11 -16.14 7.29
C ASP A 293 -1.65 -15.79 8.68
N LEU A 294 -1.15 -14.73 9.31
CA LEU A 294 -1.68 -14.22 10.57
C LEU A 294 -3.14 -13.76 10.40
N LEU A 295 -3.44 -12.94 9.39
CA LEU A 295 -4.80 -12.48 9.13
C LEU A 295 -5.76 -13.65 8.86
N VAL A 296 -5.35 -14.62 8.04
CA VAL A 296 -6.15 -15.83 7.77
C VAL A 296 -6.33 -16.66 9.04
N SER A 297 -5.28 -16.84 9.84
CA SER A 297 -5.34 -17.53 11.13
C SER A 297 -6.34 -16.88 12.08
N HIS A 298 -6.33 -15.54 12.18
CA HIS A 298 -7.29 -14.80 12.98
C HIS A 298 -8.74 -15.09 12.58
N TYR A 299 -9.07 -14.93 11.30
CA TYR A 299 -10.45 -15.12 10.87
C TYR A 299 -10.88 -16.58 10.92
N ASN A 300 -9.98 -17.53 10.63
CA ASN A 300 -10.26 -18.95 10.87
C ASN A 300 -10.59 -19.22 12.34
N PHE A 301 -9.88 -18.59 13.27
CA PHE A 301 -10.21 -18.67 14.70
C PHE A 301 -11.60 -18.10 15.00
N ILE A 302 -11.92 -16.91 14.47
CA ILE A 302 -13.25 -16.29 14.63
C ILE A 302 -14.36 -17.21 14.13
N PHE A 303 -14.19 -17.85 12.97
CA PHE A 303 -15.18 -18.79 12.45
C PHE A 303 -15.30 -20.07 13.25
N ARG A 304 -14.18 -20.64 13.70
CA ARG A 304 -14.18 -21.88 14.52
C ARG A 304 -14.84 -21.68 15.88
N GLN A 305 -14.68 -20.51 16.48
CA GLN A 305 -15.24 -20.16 17.79
C GLN A 305 -16.65 -19.55 17.71
N ASP A 306 -17.28 -19.58 16.53
CA ASP A 306 -18.62 -18.99 16.26
C ASP A 306 -18.74 -17.49 16.61
N LEU A 307 -17.64 -16.75 16.48
CA LEU A 307 -17.57 -15.32 16.81
C LEU A 307 -17.91 -14.42 15.61
N ALA A 308 -18.22 -14.98 14.45
CA ALA A 308 -18.40 -14.20 13.21
C ALA A 308 -19.53 -13.16 13.32
N ALA A 309 -20.65 -13.52 13.96
CA ALA A 309 -21.76 -12.60 14.19
C ALA A 309 -21.39 -11.44 15.11
N LEU A 310 -20.68 -11.73 16.22
CA LEU A 310 -20.16 -10.73 17.15
C LEU A 310 -19.23 -9.75 16.44
N VAL A 311 -18.26 -10.26 15.68
CA VAL A 311 -17.30 -9.44 14.93
C VAL A 311 -18.00 -8.60 13.86
N LEU A 312 -19.02 -9.14 13.19
CA LEU A 312 -19.80 -8.40 12.21
C LEU A 312 -20.59 -7.24 12.84
N GLN A 313 -21.13 -7.43 14.05
CA GLN A 313 -21.78 -6.34 14.80
C GLN A 313 -20.75 -5.29 15.23
N ALA A 314 -19.64 -5.72 15.82
CA ALA A 314 -18.54 -4.85 16.26
C ALA A 314 -17.87 -4.08 15.11
N ALA A 315 -17.98 -4.56 13.87
CA ALA A 315 -17.52 -3.88 12.67
C ALA A 315 -18.44 -2.72 12.25
N LYS A 316 -19.73 -2.80 12.55
CA LYS A 316 -20.72 -1.76 12.22
C LYS A 316 -20.71 -0.64 13.24
N SER A 317 -20.64 -0.99 14.52
CA SER A 317 -20.63 -0.06 15.65
C SER A 317 -19.96 -0.68 16.87
N PRO A 318 -19.34 0.13 17.75
CA PRO A 318 -18.81 -0.36 19.02
C PRO A 318 -19.89 -1.08 19.84
N LEU A 319 -19.61 -2.30 20.27
CA LEU A 319 -20.51 -3.17 21.01
C LEU A 319 -20.18 -3.12 22.51
N LEU A 320 -21.16 -2.81 23.36
CA LEU A 320 -20.99 -2.91 24.82
C LEU A 320 -20.90 -4.38 25.22
N LEU A 321 -19.75 -4.81 25.73
CA LEU A 321 -19.60 -6.16 26.29
C LEU A 321 -20.15 -6.23 27.72
N GLY A 322 -19.95 -5.15 28.49
CA GLY A 322 -20.49 -5.03 29.84
C GLY A 322 -19.90 -3.83 30.56
N SER A 323 -20.27 -3.67 31.83
CA SER A 323 -19.82 -2.57 32.67
C SER A 323 -19.52 -3.00 34.10
N PHE A 324 -18.77 -2.19 34.82
CA PHE A 324 -18.49 -2.37 36.23
C PHE A 324 -18.40 -1.02 36.96
N SER A 325 -18.70 -1.02 38.25
CA SER A 325 -18.65 0.20 39.08
C SER A 325 -17.32 0.32 39.84
N GLY A 326 -16.76 1.53 39.83
CA GLY A 326 -15.62 1.93 40.66
C GLY A 326 -16.01 2.28 42.10
N LYS A 327 -15.03 2.71 42.90
CA LYS A 327 -15.18 3.06 44.31
C LYS A 327 -16.19 4.19 44.56
N SER A 328 -16.24 5.17 43.67
CA SER A 328 -17.14 6.34 43.72
C SER A 328 -18.56 6.05 43.20
N GLY A 329 -18.81 4.85 42.66
CA GLY A 329 -20.04 4.52 41.94
C GLY A 329 -20.00 4.86 40.44
N ALA A 330 -18.92 5.50 39.95
CA ALA A 330 -18.71 5.73 38.53
C ALA A 330 -18.74 4.42 37.73
N VAL A 331 -19.39 4.45 36.57
CA VAL A 331 -19.59 3.28 35.71
C VAL A 331 -18.53 3.27 34.62
N TYR A 332 -17.80 2.17 34.53
CA TYR A 332 -16.83 1.90 33.48
C TYR A 332 -17.41 0.89 32.51
N GLU A 333 -17.39 1.23 31.23
CA GLU A 333 -17.90 0.39 30.15
C GLU A 333 -16.75 -0.23 29.36
N ILE A 334 -16.91 -1.51 29.02
CA ILE A 334 -15.99 -2.27 28.17
C ILE A 334 -16.68 -2.46 26.83
N ARG A 335 -16.12 -1.86 25.77
CA ARG A 335 -16.69 -1.90 24.42
C ARG A 335 -15.76 -2.63 23.45
N LEU A 336 -16.31 -3.43 22.55
CA LEU A 336 -15.60 -4.14 21.49
C LEU A 336 -15.83 -3.44 20.15
N SER A 337 -14.76 -3.24 19.39
CA SER A 337 -14.84 -2.77 18.00
C SER A 337 -13.98 -3.65 17.10
N ALA A 338 -14.42 -3.88 15.86
CA ALA A 338 -13.63 -4.58 14.85
C ALA A 338 -13.07 -3.59 13.81
N ILE A 339 -11.78 -3.69 13.51
CA ILE A 339 -11.07 -2.87 12.51
C ILE A 339 -11.33 -1.36 12.75
N ALA A 340 -11.08 -0.94 13.99
CA ALA A 340 -11.29 0.42 14.47
C ALA A 340 -10.11 1.36 14.13
N THR A 341 -9.94 2.45 14.89
CA THR A 341 -8.82 3.39 14.74
C THR A 341 -7.43 2.73 14.82
N LEU A 342 -7.33 1.50 15.35
CA LEU A 342 -6.11 0.72 15.53
C LEU A 342 -5.97 -0.40 14.47
N ASP A 343 -6.53 -0.21 13.28
CA ASP A 343 -6.59 -1.20 12.19
C ASP A 343 -5.23 -1.70 11.65
N ARG A 344 -4.12 -1.08 12.05
CA ARG A 344 -2.76 -1.55 11.72
C ARG A 344 -2.11 -2.37 12.83
N GLU A 345 -2.71 -2.38 14.01
CA GLU A 345 -2.12 -2.96 15.22
C GLU A 345 -2.96 -4.12 15.76
N GLY A 346 -4.21 -4.28 15.32
CA GLY A 346 -5.02 -5.47 15.58
C GLY A 346 -6.25 -5.59 14.68
N GLU A 347 -6.92 -6.75 14.73
CA GLU A 347 -8.22 -6.96 14.09
C GLU A 347 -9.39 -6.53 15.00
N LEU A 348 -9.25 -6.73 16.30
CA LEU A 348 -10.22 -6.35 17.32
C LEU A 348 -9.61 -5.30 18.25
N ALA A 349 -10.47 -4.50 18.87
CA ALA A 349 -10.06 -3.54 19.89
C ALA A 349 -11.06 -3.55 21.05
N LEU A 350 -10.53 -3.57 22.29
CA LEU A 350 -11.31 -3.24 23.47
C LEU A 350 -11.06 -1.79 23.87
N ASP A 351 -12.15 -1.07 24.12
CA ASP A 351 -12.15 0.28 24.64
C ASP A 351 -12.73 0.28 26.05
N LEU A 352 -12.02 0.91 26.99
CA LEU A 352 -12.51 1.21 28.32
C LEU A 352 -12.96 2.67 28.37
N CYS A 353 -14.23 2.89 28.69
CA CYS A 353 -14.86 4.20 28.71
C CYS A 353 -15.41 4.53 30.10
N CYS A 354 -15.36 5.80 30.47
CA CYS A 354 -16.03 6.37 31.65
C CYS A 354 -16.66 7.70 31.21
N ASP A 355 -17.92 7.95 31.56
CA ASP A 355 -18.67 9.14 31.15
C ASP A 355 -18.60 9.41 29.64
N GLN A 356 -18.79 8.35 28.84
CA GLN A 356 -18.67 8.35 27.37
C GLN A 356 -17.28 8.75 26.82
N LYS A 357 -16.31 9.07 27.68
CA LYS A 357 -14.93 9.36 27.30
C LYS A 357 -14.09 8.09 27.36
N ARG A 358 -13.34 7.85 26.29
CA ARG A 358 -12.41 6.73 26.21
C ARG A 358 -11.18 6.98 27.08
N LEU A 359 -10.91 6.04 27.99
CA LEU A 359 -9.73 6.03 28.85
C LEU A 359 -8.59 5.26 28.20
N PHE A 360 -8.82 4.04 27.75
CA PHE A 360 -7.80 3.22 27.08
C PHE A 360 -8.39 2.41 25.94
N SER A 361 -7.56 2.14 24.94
CA SER A 361 -7.82 1.18 23.86
C SER A 361 -6.71 0.14 23.83
N VAL A 362 -7.06 -1.13 23.65
CA VAL A 362 -6.11 -2.21 23.37
C VAL A 362 -6.49 -2.91 22.08
N ALA A 363 -5.57 -2.96 21.12
CA ALA A 363 -5.76 -3.67 19.86
C ALA A 363 -5.16 -5.08 19.96
N PHE A 364 -5.95 -6.08 19.59
CA PHE A 364 -5.56 -7.47 19.70
C PHE A 364 -6.03 -8.31 18.51
N THR A 365 -5.34 -9.43 18.32
CA THR A 365 -5.57 -10.36 17.22
C THR A 365 -5.29 -11.79 17.68
N PHE A 366 -6.25 -12.69 17.52
CA PHE A 366 -6.01 -14.14 17.63
C PHE A 366 -5.12 -14.63 16.50
N HIS A 367 -4.18 -15.53 16.79
CA HIS A 367 -3.33 -16.18 15.80
C HIS A 367 -2.87 -17.55 16.30
N GLY A 368 -2.02 -18.23 15.51
CA GLY A 368 -1.51 -19.56 15.82
C GLY A 368 -2.23 -20.66 15.04
N ASN A 369 -1.96 -21.91 15.40
CA ASN A 369 -2.59 -23.08 14.80
C ASN A 369 -3.64 -23.67 15.77
N GLU A 370 -4.39 -24.68 15.32
CA GLU A 370 -5.45 -25.31 16.13
C GLU A 370 -4.91 -25.91 17.45
N LEU A 371 -3.67 -26.40 17.46
CA LEU A 371 -3.07 -27.05 18.62
C LEU A 371 -2.51 -26.06 19.65
N ARG A 372 -2.12 -24.86 19.19
CA ARG A 372 -1.49 -23.81 20.00
C ARG A 372 -2.02 -22.44 19.58
N PRO A 373 -3.30 -22.14 19.87
CA PRO A 373 -3.83 -20.80 19.66
C PRO A 373 -3.14 -19.82 20.61
N ALA A 374 -2.97 -18.60 20.13
CA ALA A 374 -2.37 -17.50 20.85
C ALA A 374 -3.15 -16.23 20.55
N ILE A 375 -3.00 -15.24 21.43
CA ILE A 375 -3.56 -13.91 21.26
C ILE A 375 -2.44 -12.90 21.30
N GLY A 376 -2.44 -11.97 20.36
CA GLY A 376 -1.43 -10.92 20.26
C GLY A 376 -2.01 -9.55 20.58
N ILE A 377 -1.32 -8.73 21.37
CA ILE A 377 -1.59 -7.29 21.53
C ILE A 377 -0.58 -6.52 20.70
N GLY A 378 -1.05 -5.81 19.68
CA GLY A 378 -0.20 -4.93 18.87
C GLY A 378 -0.13 -3.50 19.38
N CYS A 379 -1.08 -3.07 20.21
CA CYS A 379 -1.11 -1.71 20.73
C CYS A 379 -1.94 -1.55 22.00
N LEU A 380 -1.47 -0.66 22.88
CA LEU A 380 -2.17 -0.15 24.04
C LEU A 380 -2.07 1.38 24.04
N GLN A 381 -3.19 2.08 23.87
CA GLN A 381 -3.24 3.53 23.81
C GLN A 381 -4.01 4.10 24.99
N GLY A 382 -3.40 5.08 25.67
CA GLY A 382 -4.05 5.87 26.69
C GLY A 382 -4.89 7.01 26.12
N PRO A 383 -5.49 7.82 27.01
CA PRO A 383 -6.32 8.94 26.62
C PRO A 383 -5.46 10.05 25.99
N ARG A 384 -6.08 10.86 25.13
CA ARG A 384 -5.49 12.09 24.58
C ARG A 384 -6.16 13.32 25.18
N GLY A 385 -5.52 14.48 25.05
CA GLY A 385 -6.00 15.78 25.56
C GLY A 385 -5.23 16.27 26.78
N CYS A 386 -5.46 17.54 27.15
CA CYS A 386 -4.82 18.20 28.28
C CYS A 386 -5.14 17.54 29.63
N ASP A 387 -6.36 17.02 29.78
CA ASP A 387 -6.87 16.35 30.98
C ASP A 387 -6.58 14.83 31.02
N ALA A 388 -5.82 14.30 30.05
CA ALA A 388 -5.59 12.85 29.93
C ALA A 388 -4.92 12.24 31.18
N GLN A 389 -3.87 12.88 31.72
CA GLN A 389 -3.19 12.37 32.91
C GLN A 389 -4.09 12.38 34.14
N GLU A 390 -4.93 13.41 34.29
CA GLU A 390 -5.86 13.54 35.40
C GLU A 390 -6.94 12.47 35.34
N ARG A 391 -7.53 12.22 34.16
CA ARG A 391 -8.49 11.12 33.97
C ARG A 391 -7.90 9.76 34.35
N VAL A 392 -6.65 9.49 33.99
CA VAL A 392 -5.97 8.23 34.35
C VAL A 392 -5.73 8.14 35.85
N ARG A 393 -5.30 9.23 36.49
CA ARG A 393 -5.10 9.28 37.96
C ARG A 393 -6.42 9.06 38.70
N HIS A 394 -7.50 9.71 38.25
CA HIS A 394 -8.83 9.56 38.81
C HIS A 394 -9.30 8.10 38.70
N ALA A 395 -9.28 7.53 37.49
CA ALA A 395 -9.67 6.14 37.26
C ALA A 395 -8.82 5.16 38.08
N THR A 396 -7.52 5.41 38.23
CA THR A 396 -6.63 4.55 39.04
C THR A 396 -7.03 4.56 40.52
N ARG A 397 -7.34 5.74 41.08
CA ARG A 397 -7.82 5.86 42.48
C ARG A 397 -9.17 5.18 42.67
N ASP A 398 -10.04 5.32 41.67
CA ASP A 398 -11.39 4.79 41.68
C ASP A 398 -11.42 3.25 41.51
N MET A 399 -10.41 2.68 40.85
CA MET A 399 -10.21 1.23 40.70
C MET A 399 -9.33 0.62 41.81
N PHE A 400 -9.37 1.16 43.03
CA PHE A 400 -8.61 0.65 44.19
C PHE A 400 -7.08 0.56 43.93
N GLY A 401 -6.54 1.58 43.25
CA GLY A 401 -5.13 1.65 42.86
C GLY A 401 -4.74 0.80 41.65
N MET A 402 -5.68 0.09 41.01
CA MET A 402 -5.42 -0.60 39.76
C MET A 402 -5.21 0.39 38.61
N ARG A 403 -4.09 0.27 37.90
CA ARG A 403 -3.84 1.05 36.70
C ARG A 403 -4.75 0.54 35.56
N PRO A 404 -5.56 1.40 34.90
CA PRO A 404 -6.46 0.95 33.83
C PRO A 404 -5.73 0.26 32.67
N LYS A 405 -4.49 0.67 32.34
CA LYS A 405 -3.64 -0.01 31.35
C LYS A 405 -3.41 -1.50 31.66
N GLY A 406 -3.23 -1.85 32.94
CA GLY A 406 -3.06 -3.22 33.41
C GLY A 406 -4.34 -4.03 33.32
N LEU A 407 -5.47 -3.41 33.65
CA LEU A 407 -6.78 -4.02 33.47
C LEU A 407 -7.02 -4.40 32.01
N MET A 408 -6.72 -3.52 31.05
CA MET A 408 -6.91 -3.81 29.62
C MET A 408 -6.15 -5.05 29.15
N VAL A 409 -4.88 -5.19 29.55
CA VAL A 409 -4.07 -6.37 29.20
C VAL A 409 -4.62 -7.62 29.88
N ARG A 410 -5.05 -7.49 31.15
CA ARG A 410 -5.69 -8.59 31.88
C ARG A 410 -6.97 -9.05 31.18
N LEU A 411 -7.83 -8.14 30.72
CA LEU A 411 -9.06 -8.49 29.99
C LEU A 411 -8.76 -9.27 28.70
N VAL A 412 -7.78 -8.82 27.90
CA VAL A 412 -7.38 -9.53 26.68
C VAL A 412 -6.79 -10.90 27.00
N ARG A 413 -5.94 -11.01 28.04
CA ARG A 413 -5.38 -12.29 28.50
C ARG A 413 -6.48 -13.27 28.91
N GLU A 414 -7.49 -12.79 29.64
CA GLU A 414 -8.63 -13.58 30.12
C GLU A 414 -9.54 -14.02 28.98
N ILE A 415 -9.80 -13.17 27.99
CA ILE A 415 -10.47 -13.56 26.74
C ILE A 415 -9.64 -14.64 26.04
N GLY A 416 -8.33 -14.45 25.87
CA GLY A 416 -7.45 -15.46 25.29
C GLY A 416 -7.58 -16.81 25.99
N ARG A 417 -7.46 -16.81 27.33
CA ARG A 417 -7.61 -18.00 28.17
C ARG A 417 -8.97 -18.68 27.98
N ALA A 418 -10.06 -17.92 28.00
CA ALA A 418 -11.42 -18.46 27.84
C ALA A 418 -11.64 -19.16 26.48
N TYR A 419 -10.90 -18.76 25.44
CA TYR A 419 -10.92 -19.40 24.12
C TYR A 419 -9.71 -20.30 23.86
N GLY A 420 -9.05 -20.78 24.92
CA GLY A 420 -8.00 -21.80 24.86
C GLY A 420 -6.63 -21.32 24.39
N CYS A 421 -6.40 -20.00 24.26
CA CYS A 421 -5.07 -19.48 23.94
C CYS A 421 -4.11 -19.79 25.08
N GLN A 422 -2.93 -20.31 24.77
CA GLN A 422 -1.89 -20.65 25.77
C GLN A 422 -0.94 -19.49 26.04
N GLN A 423 -0.81 -18.57 25.08
CA GLN A 423 0.16 -17.48 25.13
C GLN A 423 -0.46 -16.16 24.68
N LEU A 424 -0.11 -15.11 25.42
CA LEU A 424 -0.33 -13.72 25.05
C LEU A 424 0.99 -13.14 24.54
N ILE A 425 1.04 -12.78 23.26
CA ILE A 425 2.19 -12.14 22.62
C ILE A 425 2.00 -10.63 22.63
N LEU A 426 3.01 -9.88 23.04
CA LEU A 426 2.96 -8.44 23.24
C LEU A 426 4.00 -7.78 22.33
N VAL A 427 3.56 -6.85 21.47
CA VAL A 427 4.48 -6.21 20.53
C VAL A 427 5.44 -5.26 21.26
N GLY A 428 6.74 -5.46 21.04
CA GLY A 428 7.82 -4.64 21.60
C GLY A 428 8.01 -3.32 20.84
N ASN A 429 8.62 -2.34 21.49
CA ASN A 429 8.85 -0.98 20.99
C ASN A 429 9.48 -0.95 19.60
N GLN A 430 10.53 -1.74 19.39
CA GLN A 430 11.29 -1.80 18.12
C GLN A 430 10.47 -2.33 16.93
N ASN A 431 9.40 -3.09 17.21
CA ASN A 431 8.62 -3.79 16.21
C ASN A 431 7.27 -3.10 15.91
N ARG A 432 6.99 -1.94 16.52
CA ARG A 432 5.69 -1.26 16.34
C ARG A 432 5.49 -0.75 14.92
N VAL A 433 4.31 -0.98 14.36
CA VAL A 433 3.97 -0.49 13.01
C VAL A 433 4.04 1.04 12.90
N MET A 434 3.73 1.78 13.97
CA MET A 434 3.81 3.24 14.02
C MET A 434 5.14 3.77 14.59
N PHE A 435 6.23 3.00 14.55
CA PHE A 435 7.55 3.37 15.11
C PHE A 435 8.07 4.75 14.67
N HIS A 436 7.80 5.18 13.43
CA HIS A 436 8.24 6.49 12.96
C HIS A 436 7.56 7.66 13.69
N GLN A 437 6.30 7.50 14.14
CA GLN A 437 5.58 8.51 14.94
C GLN A 437 6.05 8.53 16.41
N VAL A 438 6.65 7.44 16.89
CA VAL A 438 7.33 7.38 18.19
C VAL A 438 8.64 8.19 18.11
N ARG A 439 9.42 8.03 17.03
CA ARG A 439 10.67 8.79 16.80
C ARG A 439 10.49 10.30 16.63
N THR A 440 9.35 10.75 16.13
CA THR A 440 9.03 12.19 16.01
C THR A 440 8.44 12.80 17.29
N GLY A 441 8.42 12.05 18.40
CA GLY A 441 7.90 12.54 19.70
C GLY A 441 6.38 12.68 19.74
N GLN A 442 5.62 12.08 18.82
CA GLN A 442 4.15 12.15 18.81
C GLN A 442 3.49 11.01 19.60
N VAL A 443 4.26 9.99 20.01
CA VAL A 443 3.79 8.82 20.77
C VAL A 443 4.78 8.53 21.91
N PHE A 444 4.33 8.71 23.16
CA PHE A 444 5.18 8.66 24.37
C PHE A 444 5.04 7.38 25.22
N ALA A 445 4.23 6.40 24.79
CA ALA A 445 4.02 5.21 25.60
C ALA A 445 5.18 4.22 25.42
N ASP A 446 6.00 4.01 26.45
CA ASP A 446 6.95 2.90 26.51
C ASP A 446 6.19 1.60 26.83
N TYR A 447 6.25 0.62 25.91
CA TYR A 447 5.61 -0.68 26.13
C TYR A 447 6.55 -1.67 26.79
N ASP A 448 7.84 -1.64 26.47
CA ASP A 448 8.81 -2.62 26.95
C ASP A 448 8.89 -2.59 28.48
N ASP A 449 9.00 -1.40 29.07
CA ASP A 449 8.99 -1.22 30.53
C ASP A 449 7.70 -1.75 31.15
N PHE A 450 6.56 -1.50 30.51
CA PHE A 450 5.27 -1.94 31.02
C PHE A 450 5.07 -3.46 30.86
N TRP A 451 5.54 -4.05 29.78
CA TRP A 451 5.53 -5.50 29.57
C TRP A 451 6.37 -6.21 30.64
N GLN A 452 7.54 -5.67 30.97
CA GLN A 452 8.35 -6.17 32.07
C GLN A 452 7.66 -5.98 33.43
N GLU A 453 7.02 -4.82 33.68
CA GLU A 453 6.24 -4.53 34.89
C GLU A 453 5.16 -5.60 35.16
N ILE A 454 4.47 -6.07 34.11
CA ILE A 454 3.42 -7.10 34.22
C ILE A 454 3.96 -8.54 34.17
N GLY A 455 5.28 -8.72 34.23
CA GLY A 455 5.95 -10.02 34.28
C GLY A 455 6.10 -10.71 32.92
N ALA A 456 6.03 -9.97 31.82
CA ALA A 456 6.22 -10.55 30.49
C ALA A 456 7.70 -10.83 30.22
N VAL A 457 7.98 -11.99 29.63
CA VAL A 457 9.34 -12.40 29.29
C VAL A 457 9.66 -11.95 27.88
N ARG A 458 10.82 -11.29 27.70
CA ARG A 458 11.31 -10.87 26.38
C ARG A 458 11.74 -12.08 25.57
N ARG A 459 11.30 -12.14 24.31
CA ARG A 459 11.65 -13.19 23.35
C ARG A 459 12.86 -12.79 22.51
N ALA A 460 13.49 -13.77 21.86
CA ALA A 460 14.60 -13.54 20.93
C ALA A 460 14.21 -12.68 19.71
N ASP A 461 12.93 -12.68 19.34
CA ASP A 461 12.38 -11.86 18.26
C ASP A 461 12.15 -10.39 18.67
N GLY A 462 12.33 -10.07 19.96
CA GLY A 462 12.12 -8.75 20.54
C GLY A 462 10.66 -8.41 20.83
N GLU A 463 9.74 -9.35 20.65
CA GLU A 463 8.41 -9.28 21.25
C GLU A 463 8.47 -9.77 22.72
N TYR A 464 7.39 -9.61 23.46
CA TYR A 464 7.25 -10.12 24.83
C TYR A 464 6.15 -11.20 24.88
N GLN A 465 6.20 -12.07 25.88
CA GLN A 465 5.18 -13.09 26.09
C GLN A 465 4.74 -13.23 27.54
N LEU A 466 3.47 -13.57 27.72
CA LEU A 466 2.86 -13.99 28.96
C LEU A 466 2.11 -15.30 28.75
N CYS A 467 2.18 -16.21 29.72
CA CYS A 467 1.32 -17.39 29.71
C CYS A 467 -0.15 -16.96 29.85
N CYS A 468 -1.08 -17.50 29.08
CA CYS A 468 -2.51 -17.26 29.30
C CYS A 468 -3.07 -18.12 30.44
N ASP A 469 -2.47 -19.29 30.68
CA ASP A 469 -2.84 -20.20 31.76
C ASP A 469 -2.32 -19.70 33.12
N ASP A 470 -2.86 -20.30 34.20
CA ASP A 470 -2.43 -20.12 35.59
C ASP A 470 -2.21 -18.67 35.99
N ILE A 471 -3.21 -17.82 35.75
CA ILE A 471 -3.11 -16.41 36.09
C ILE A 471 -3.03 -16.28 37.62
N PRO A 472 -1.89 -15.85 38.20
CA PRO A 472 -1.68 -15.95 39.65
C PRO A 472 -2.71 -15.12 40.40
N LEU A 473 -3.40 -15.76 41.35
CA LEU A 473 -4.23 -15.07 42.32
C LEU A 473 -3.31 -14.41 43.36
N PRO A 474 -3.47 -13.10 43.65
CA PRO A 474 -2.63 -12.45 44.65
C PRO A 474 -2.81 -13.10 46.02
N ASN A 475 -1.72 -13.56 46.64
CA ASN A 475 -1.76 -14.10 47.99
C ASN A 475 -2.02 -12.98 49.01
N LEU A 476 -3.24 -12.92 49.54
CA LEU A 476 -3.64 -11.90 50.50
C LEU A 476 -2.87 -11.96 51.83
N GLN A 477 -2.26 -13.11 52.15
CA GLN A 477 -1.50 -13.27 53.40
C GLN A 477 -0.17 -12.51 53.37
N GLU A 478 0.48 -12.43 52.22
CA GLU A 478 1.72 -11.67 51.99
C GLU A 478 1.52 -10.15 52.01
N ILE A 479 0.27 -9.69 51.82
CA ILE A 479 -0.07 -8.26 51.87
C ILE A 479 -0.19 -7.81 53.33
N PRO A 480 0.43 -6.69 53.74
CA PRO A 480 0.27 -6.13 55.09
C PRO A 480 -1.21 -5.94 55.46
N SER A 481 -1.60 -6.28 56.69
CA SER A 481 -3.00 -6.33 57.15
C SER A 481 -3.82 -5.08 56.77
N HIS A 482 -3.25 -3.88 56.96
CA HIS A 482 -3.92 -2.60 56.66
C HIS A 482 -4.21 -2.37 55.16
N LYS A 483 -3.53 -3.07 54.24
CA LYS A 483 -3.76 -2.99 52.78
C LYS A 483 -4.60 -4.14 52.23
N ARG A 484 -4.93 -5.15 53.05
CA ARG A 484 -5.64 -6.37 52.59
C ARG A 484 -7.06 -6.08 52.13
N SER A 485 -7.77 -5.14 52.77
CA SER A 485 -9.14 -4.78 52.40
C SER A 485 -9.21 -4.14 51.00
N GLU A 486 -8.29 -3.22 50.70
CA GLU A 486 -8.18 -2.58 49.39
C GLU A 486 -7.74 -3.60 48.32
N ALA A 487 -6.79 -4.48 48.63
CA ALA A 487 -6.37 -5.55 47.73
C ALA A 487 -7.53 -6.50 47.37
N ARG A 488 -8.38 -6.87 48.34
CA ARG A 488 -9.59 -7.68 48.11
C ARG A 488 -10.57 -6.97 47.17
N LYS A 489 -10.86 -5.70 47.42
CA LYS A 489 -11.75 -4.90 46.56
C LYS A 489 -11.22 -4.75 45.13
N ARG A 490 -9.89 -4.64 44.98
CA ARG A 490 -9.22 -4.63 43.68
C ARG A 490 -9.39 -5.95 42.92
N ILE A 491 -9.23 -7.09 43.61
CA ILE A 491 -9.45 -8.42 43.02
C ILE A 491 -10.91 -8.55 42.56
N ASP A 492 -11.87 -8.26 43.44
CA ASP A 492 -13.30 -8.30 43.15
C ASP A 492 -13.67 -7.41 41.94
N LEU A 493 -13.16 -6.18 41.89
CA LEU A 493 -13.39 -5.28 40.74
C LEU A 493 -12.83 -5.88 39.44
N THR A 494 -11.66 -6.52 39.51
CA THR A 494 -11.04 -7.18 38.35
C THR A 494 -11.91 -8.33 37.87
N GLU A 495 -12.39 -9.17 38.79
CA GLU A 495 -13.26 -10.31 38.48
C GLU A 495 -14.57 -9.83 37.88
N ARG A 496 -15.21 -8.80 38.43
CA ARG A 496 -16.42 -8.18 37.84
C ARG A 496 -16.16 -7.66 36.42
N ALA A 497 -15.05 -6.97 36.19
CA ALA A 497 -14.69 -6.47 34.86
C ALA A 497 -14.43 -7.62 33.87
N VAL A 498 -13.76 -8.69 34.32
CA VAL A 498 -13.50 -9.89 33.51
C VAL A 498 -14.80 -10.61 33.17
N GLN A 499 -15.69 -10.82 34.14
CA GLN A 499 -17.00 -11.46 33.91
C GLN A 499 -17.87 -10.62 32.96
N ALA A 500 -17.89 -9.29 33.13
CA ALA A 500 -18.58 -8.39 32.22
C ALA A 500 -18.04 -8.51 30.78
N ALA A 501 -16.71 -8.50 30.61
CA ALA A 501 -16.09 -8.65 29.29
C ALA A 501 -16.37 -10.03 28.67
N LEU A 502 -16.17 -11.12 29.41
CA LEU A 502 -16.38 -12.49 28.92
C LEU A 502 -17.85 -12.77 28.61
N GLY A 503 -18.77 -12.30 29.46
CA GLY A 503 -20.21 -12.44 29.27
C GLY A 503 -20.66 -11.86 27.94
N GLY A 504 -20.33 -10.59 27.66
CA GLY A 504 -20.64 -9.97 26.38
C GLY A 504 -19.88 -10.58 25.20
N PHE A 505 -18.63 -11.00 25.40
CA PHE A 505 -17.82 -11.59 24.32
C PHE A 505 -18.30 -12.99 23.92
N SER A 506 -18.91 -13.76 24.84
CA SER A 506 -19.47 -15.10 24.57
C SER A 506 -20.80 -15.10 23.82
N GLY A 507 -21.40 -13.93 23.57
CA GLY A 507 -22.56 -13.85 22.68
C GLY A 507 -23.91 -14.27 23.30
N LYS A 508 -24.08 -14.23 24.63
CA LYS A 508 -25.42 -14.20 25.26
C LYS A 508 -26.10 -12.84 25.03
N PHE A 509 -26.27 -12.45 23.77
CA PHE A 509 -27.22 -11.41 23.42
C PHE A 509 -28.58 -12.11 23.40
N GLU A 510 -29.44 -11.80 24.37
CA GLU A 510 -30.85 -12.16 24.28
C GLU A 510 -31.34 -11.74 22.89
N ARG A 511 -31.80 -12.72 22.10
CA ARG A 511 -32.52 -12.43 20.87
C ARG A 511 -33.77 -11.68 21.29
N VAL A 512 -33.77 -10.36 21.15
CA VAL A 512 -34.98 -9.55 21.17
C VAL A 512 -35.74 -9.79 19.87
#